data_AF-A0A9E2K3U1-F1
#
_entry.id   AF-A0A9E2K3U1-F1
#
_cell.length_a   1.000
_cell.length_b   1.000
_cell.length_c   1.000
_cell.angle_alpha   90.00
_cell.angle_beta   90.00
_cell.angle_gamma   90.00
#
_symmetry.space_group_name_H-M   'P 1'
#
loop_
_entity.id
_entity.type
_entity.pdbx_description
1 polymer ?
#
loop_
_entity_poly.entity_id
_entity_poly.type
_entity_poly.pdbx_seq_one_letter_code
_entity_poly.pdbx_strand_id
1 'polypeptide(L)'
;MAGPVPPPYPPLGPEAQPAYPTVPYPSPAPYPSPAPYPGVLPPPVDFPPRRRVRTVIWTLVGLALVGVLVVAAVVLGGGRPAAGSGGFTDTAAKAAIQGYLTALSTGDTETVARNTLCGMFDAVRDRRSDLALARLASDAFRKQFSRAEVLTIDKIVLSSTYQAQVLFTMRVAPTAGARSARGEEQAIAQVLRQDNQLLVCSYLLRTTAQY
;
A
#
# COMPACT_ATOMS: atom_id res chain seq x y z
N MET A 1 -20.89 13.06 -18.69
CA MET A 1 -22.12 13.60 -18.08
C MET A 1 -21.75 14.90 -17.37
N ALA A 2 -21.82 16.03 -18.06
CA ALA A 2 -21.74 17.35 -17.44
C ALA A 2 -23.12 17.99 -17.60
N GLY A 3 -23.90 17.99 -16.52
CA GLY A 3 -25.15 18.75 -16.36
C GLY A 3 -24.88 20.07 -15.64
N PRO A 4 -25.82 21.03 -15.68
CA PRO A 4 -25.52 22.46 -15.78
C PRO A 4 -25.36 23.18 -14.45
N VAL A 5 -24.57 24.26 -14.47
CA VAL A 5 -24.39 25.23 -13.37
C VAL A 5 -25.57 26.23 -13.36
N PRO A 6 -26.32 26.38 -12.26
CA PRO A 6 -27.26 27.49 -12.11
C PRO A 6 -26.60 28.78 -11.55
N PRO A 7 -27.14 29.96 -11.89
CA PRO A 7 -26.53 31.28 -11.69
C PRO A 7 -26.73 31.89 -10.28
N PRO A 8 -25.99 32.96 -9.93
CA PRO A 8 -25.99 33.55 -8.58
C PRO A 8 -26.88 34.79 -8.46
N TYR A 9 -27.74 34.89 -7.44
CA TYR A 9 -28.35 36.14 -6.91
C TYR A 9 -28.93 35.89 -5.50
N PRO A 10 -29.19 36.91 -4.63
CA PRO A 10 -29.21 38.36 -4.89
C PRO A 10 -28.44 39.25 -3.88
N PRO A 11 -28.27 40.55 -4.19
CA PRO A 11 -28.04 41.59 -3.20
C PRO A 11 -29.39 42.13 -2.67
N LEU A 12 -29.51 42.38 -1.37
CA LEU A 12 -30.60 43.21 -0.82
C LEU A 12 -30.01 44.43 -0.13
N GLY A 13 -30.19 45.58 -0.79
CA GLY A 13 -30.16 46.91 -0.20
C GLY A 13 -31.48 47.26 0.51
N PRO A 14 -31.60 48.49 1.03
CA PRO A 14 -32.47 48.82 2.17
C PRO A 14 -33.83 49.36 1.72
N GLU A 15 -34.94 48.82 2.24
CA GLU A 15 -36.26 49.50 2.17
C GLU A 15 -37.25 49.05 3.27
N ALA A 16 -37.86 50.08 3.88
CA ALA A 16 -38.93 50.27 4.88
C ALA A 16 -39.92 49.13 5.29
N GLN A 17 -40.05 48.89 6.62
CA GLN A 17 -41.18 49.19 7.57
C GLN A 17 -42.37 48.16 7.62
N PRO A 18 -43.06 47.91 8.78
CA PRO A 18 -43.62 48.90 9.70
C PRO A 18 -43.56 48.60 11.22
N ALA A 19 -44.07 49.59 11.97
CA ALA A 19 -43.96 49.84 13.40
C ALA A 19 -44.67 48.84 14.33
N TYR A 20 -44.06 48.60 15.51
CA TYR A 20 -44.66 47.90 16.64
C TYR A 20 -44.86 48.89 17.82
N PRO A 21 -45.95 48.76 18.60
CA PRO A 21 -46.30 49.73 19.64
C PRO A 21 -45.35 49.69 20.85
N THR A 22 -45.16 50.87 21.42
CA THR A 22 -44.28 51.22 22.53
C THR A 22 -44.80 50.71 23.88
N VAL A 23 -43.92 50.10 24.68
CA VAL A 23 -44.17 49.79 26.10
C VAL A 23 -43.07 50.46 26.94
N PRO A 24 -43.38 51.16 28.06
CA PRO A 24 -42.44 52.05 28.73
C PRO A 24 -41.37 51.31 29.53
N TYR A 25 -40.13 51.80 29.46
CA TYR A 25 -38.96 51.30 30.19
C TYR A 25 -38.91 51.93 31.60
N PRO A 26 -38.78 51.15 32.69
CA PRO A 26 -38.43 51.72 34.00
C PRO A 26 -36.91 51.99 34.10
N SER A 27 -36.57 53.15 34.67
CA SER A 27 -35.21 53.71 34.83
C SER A 27 -34.22 52.79 35.58
N PRO A 28 -32.89 52.95 35.35
CA PRO A 28 -31.86 52.05 35.87
C PRO A 28 -31.60 52.24 37.38
N ALA A 29 -31.48 51.14 38.11
CA ALA A 29 -31.00 51.13 39.50
C ALA A 29 -29.46 51.18 39.55
N PRO A 30 -28.84 51.81 40.57
CA PRO A 30 -27.39 51.91 40.68
C PRO A 30 -26.76 50.57 41.10
N TYR A 31 -25.64 50.20 40.47
CA TYR A 31 -24.86 49.01 40.83
C TYR A 31 -24.24 49.16 42.23
N PRO A 32 -24.36 48.15 43.13
CA PRO A 32 -23.55 48.09 44.34
C PRO A 32 -22.15 47.53 44.03
N SER A 33 -21.11 48.14 44.60
CA SER A 33 -19.71 47.72 44.54
C SER A 33 -19.49 46.31 45.14
N PRO A 34 -18.48 45.54 44.67
CA PRO A 34 -18.22 44.19 45.18
C PRO A 34 -17.57 44.19 46.56
N ALA A 35 -18.03 43.27 47.42
CA ALA A 35 -17.52 43.02 48.77
C ALA A 35 -16.14 42.32 48.76
N PRO A 36 -15.26 42.57 49.75
CA PRO A 36 -13.98 41.89 49.86
C PRO A 36 -14.17 40.45 50.39
N TYR A 37 -13.65 39.46 49.66
CA TYR A 37 -13.65 38.06 50.09
C TYR A 37 -12.53 37.81 51.12
N PRO A 38 -12.82 37.26 52.31
CA PRO A 38 -11.82 36.79 53.26
C PRO A 38 -11.62 35.27 53.11
N GLY A 39 -10.38 34.78 53.02
CA GLY A 39 -10.11 33.34 53.08
C GLY A 39 -8.70 32.92 52.72
N VAL A 40 -7.99 32.39 53.72
CA VAL A 40 -6.68 31.71 53.64
C VAL A 40 -6.70 30.53 52.67
N LEU A 41 -5.61 30.37 51.89
CA LEU A 41 -5.45 29.26 50.94
C LEU A 41 -5.45 27.90 51.67
N PRO A 42 -6.15 26.87 51.13
CA PRO A 42 -6.06 25.51 51.65
C PRO A 42 -4.67 24.89 51.37
N PRO A 43 -4.20 23.96 52.23
CA PRO A 43 -2.88 23.35 52.09
C PRO A 43 -2.76 22.46 50.82
N PRO A 44 -1.54 22.26 50.28
CA PRO A 44 -1.32 21.45 49.10
C PRO A 44 -1.68 19.98 49.35
N VAL A 45 -2.46 19.40 48.44
CA VAL A 45 -2.83 17.99 48.47
C VAL A 45 -1.83 17.20 47.64
N ASP A 46 -1.17 16.20 48.22
CA ASP A 46 -0.25 15.31 47.51
C ASP A 46 -1.00 14.46 46.47
N PHE A 47 -0.62 14.59 45.19
CA PHE A 47 -1.16 13.77 44.11
C PHE A 47 -0.36 12.46 43.98
N PRO A 48 -1.01 11.28 43.97
CA PRO A 48 -0.31 10.02 43.74
C PRO A 48 0.27 9.95 42.32
N PRO A 49 1.43 9.31 42.11
CA PRO A 49 2.08 9.27 40.82
C PRO A 49 1.22 8.52 39.78
N ARG A 50 1.11 9.12 38.60
CA ARG A 50 0.25 8.65 37.51
C ARG A 50 0.65 7.25 37.03
N ARG A 51 -0.08 6.23 37.48
CA ARG A 51 -0.05 4.83 36.99
C ARG A 51 -0.22 4.69 35.46
N ARG A 52 -0.65 5.74 34.76
CA ARG A 52 -0.83 5.79 33.30
C ARG A 52 0.46 5.69 32.49
N VAL A 53 1.62 6.08 33.04
CA VAL A 53 2.89 6.03 32.28
C VAL A 53 3.28 4.57 32.01
N ARG A 54 3.06 3.70 32.99
CA ARG A 54 3.36 2.27 32.87
C ARG A 54 2.46 1.60 31.83
N THR A 55 1.17 1.92 31.78
CA THR A 55 0.26 1.38 30.76
C THR A 55 0.62 1.84 29.35
N VAL A 56 1.05 3.11 29.19
CA VAL A 56 1.48 3.63 27.88
C VAL A 56 2.75 2.93 27.38
N ILE A 57 3.71 2.67 28.28
CA ILE A 57 4.93 1.94 27.94
C ILE A 57 4.59 0.50 27.51
N TRP A 58 3.71 -0.19 28.25
CA TRP A 58 3.28 -1.54 27.87
C TRP A 58 2.56 -1.56 26.52
N THR A 59 1.73 -0.55 26.21
CA THR A 59 1.09 -0.46 24.89
C THR A 59 2.10 -0.23 23.77
N LEU A 60 3.11 0.62 23.99
CA LEU A 60 4.15 0.88 22.99
C LEU A 60 5.02 -0.36 22.74
N VAL A 61 5.38 -1.09 23.78
CA VAL A 61 6.13 -2.35 23.67
C VAL A 61 5.31 -3.39 22.92
N GLY A 62 4.01 -3.53 23.23
CA GLY A 62 3.11 -4.41 22.51
C GLY A 62 3.02 -4.07 21.02
N LEU A 63 2.89 -2.79 20.70
CA LEU A 63 2.80 -2.31 19.31
C LEU A 63 4.12 -2.52 18.56
N ALA A 64 5.26 -2.30 19.21
CA ALA A 64 6.58 -2.59 18.65
C ALA A 64 6.77 -4.09 18.38
N LEU A 65 6.32 -4.97 19.28
CA LEU A 65 6.38 -6.42 19.11
C LEU A 65 5.52 -6.89 17.94
N VAL A 66 4.31 -6.35 17.81
CA VAL A 66 3.44 -6.61 16.63
C VAL A 66 4.12 -6.10 15.36
N GLY A 67 4.70 -4.90 15.39
CA GLY A 67 5.45 -4.35 14.26
C GLY A 67 6.62 -5.26 13.82
N VAL A 68 7.42 -5.74 14.77
CA VAL A 68 8.53 -6.66 14.50
C VAL A 68 8.02 -8.00 13.95
N LEU A 69 6.94 -8.55 14.50
CA LEU A 69 6.34 -9.78 14.00
C LEU A 69 5.79 -9.63 12.57
N VAL A 70 5.17 -8.49 12.25
CA VAL A 70 4.70 -8.19 10.89
C VAL A 70 5.87 -8.07 9.93
N VAL A 71 6.93 -7.36 10.30
CA VAL A 71 8.13 -7.23 9.46
C VAL A 71 8.81 -8.60 9.28
N ALA A 72 8.94 -9.38 10.35
CA ALA A 72 9.49 -10.73 10.28
C ALA A 72 8.63 -11.65 9.41
N ALA A 73 7.29 -11.55 9.49
CA ALA A 73 6.37 -12.30 8.65
C ALA A 73 6.48 -11.90 7.17
N VAL A 74 6.70 -10.62 6.85
CA VAL A 74 6.88 -10.16 5.46
C VAL A 74 8.25 -10.57 4.90
N VAL A 75 9.29 -10.57 5.74
CA VAL A 75 10.67 -10.91 5.31
C VAL A 75 10.89 -12.42 5.25
N LEU A 76 10.30 -13.18 6.17
CA LEU A 76 10.46 -14.65 6.25
C LEU A 76 9.32 -15.39 5.56
N GLY A 77 8.10 -14.84 5.59
CA GLY A 77 6.93 -15.35 4.91
C GLY A 77 6.78 -14.70 3.54
N GLY A 78 7.65 -15.07 2.59
CA GLY A 78 7.42 -14.84 1.16
C GLY A 78 6.21 -15.62 0.60
N GLY A 79 5.16 -15.84 1.40
CA GLY A 79 4.04 -16.71 1.11
C GLY A 79 2.74 -15.93 1.07
N ARG A 80 2.20 -15.84 -0.16
CA ARG A 80 0.92 -15.24 -0.59
C ARG A 80 1.06 -13.76 -0.98
N PRO A 81 1.10 -13.44 -2.29
CA PRO A 81 0.89 -12.07 -2.72
C PRO A 81 -0.43 -11.58 -2.13
N ALA A 82 -0.38 -10.45 -1.44
CA ALA A 82 -1.58 -9.76 -0.97
C ALA A 82 -2.53 -9.61 -2.16
N ALA A 83 -3.80 -9.97 -1.96
CA ALA A 83 -4.87 -9.77 -2.94
C ALA A 83 -5.05 -8.27 -3.18
N GLY A 84 -4.20 -7.71 -4.04
CA GLY A 84 -4.38 -6.37 -4.57
C GLY A 84 -5.69 -6.34 -5.34
N SER A 85 -6.49 -5.30 -5.13
CA SER A 85 -7.63 -4.95 -5.99
C SER A 85 -7.28 -5.27 -7.44
N GLY A 86 -8.04 -6.15 -8.11
CA GLY A 86 -7.74 -6.73 -9.42
C GLY A 86 -7.70 -5.75 -10.59
N GLY A 87 -7.21 -4.52 -10.41
CA GLY A 87 -6.83 -3.61 -11.48
C GLY A 87 -5.38 -3.83 -11.88
N PHE A 88 -5.06 -3.54 -13.14
CA PHE A 88 -3.69 -3.40 -13.60
C PHE A 88 -3.12 -2.05 -13.14
N THR A 89 -2.87 -1.91 -11.84
CA THR A 89 -2.18 -0.75 -11.26
C THR A 89 -0.69 -1.02 -11.16
N ASP A 90 0.12 0.04 -11.18
CA ASP A 90 1.58 -0.10 -11.03
C ASP A 90 1.97 -0.81 -9.73
N THR A 91 1.26 -0.54 -8.64
CA THR A 91 1.49 -1.17 -7.33
C THR A 91 1.17 -2.66 -7.35
N ALA A 92 0.04 -3.05 -7.95
CA ALA A 92 -0.37 -4.45 -8.03
C ALA A 92 0.53 -5.24 -8.99
N ALA A 93 0.88 -4.65 -10.15
CA ALA A 93 1.80 -5.23 -11.10
C ALA A 93 3.20 -5.42 -10.49
N LYS A 94 3.72 -4.39 -9.80
CA LYS A 94 5.00 -4.48 -9.08
C LYS A 94 4.99 -5.59 -8.04
N ALA A 95 3.93 -5.68 -7.23
CA ALA A 95 3.82 -6.71 -6.19
C ALA A 95 3.77 -8.13 -6.78
N ALA A 96 2.99 -8.33 -7.85
CA ALA A 96 2.89 -9.62 -8.52
C ALA A 96 4.22 -10.04 -9.17
N ILE A 97 4.88 -9.13 -9.88
CA ILE A 97 6.18 -9.38 -10.52
C ILE A 97 7.25 -9.63 -9.47
N GLN A 98 7.31 -8.83 -8.40
CA GLN A 98 8.26 -9.04 -7.31
C GLN A 98 8.05 -10.39 -6.63
N GLY A 99 6.79 -10.79 -6.39
CA GLY A 99 6.47 -12.10 -5.81
C GLY A 99 6.97 -13.25 -6.69
N TYR A 100 6.75 -13.15 -8.00
CA TYR A 100 7.24 -14.14 -8.97
C TYR A 100 8.77 -14.21 -9.03
N LEU A 101 9.47 -13.07 -9.12
CA LEU A 101 10.94 -13.03 -9.12
C LEU A 101 11.54 -13.55 -7.82
N THR A 102 10.85 -13.31 -6.69
CA THR A 102 11.25 -13.86 -5.38
C THR A 102 11.07 -15.38 -5.37
N ALA A 103 9.96 -15.90 -5.89
CA ALA A 103 9.74 -17.34 -6.01
C ALA A 103 10.81 -18.04 -6.87
N LEU A 104 11.26 -17.39 -7.95
CA LEU A 104 12.37 -17.87 -8.78
C LEU A 104 13.71 -17.90 -8.01
N SER A 105 14.00 -16.88 -7.19
CA SER A 105 15.25 -16.82 -6.43
C SER A 105 15.27 -17.79 -5.25
N THR A 106 14.13 -18.01 -4.59
CA THR A 106 14.00 -18.98 -3.48
C THR A 106 13.84 -20.42 -3.96
N GLY A 107 13.55 -20.64 -5.24
CA GLY A 107 13.27 -21.96 -5.80
C GLY A 107 11.91 -22.50 -5.36
N ASP A 108 10.91 -21.63 -5.16
CA ASP A 108 9.54 -22.05 -4.88
C ASP A 108 8.86 -22.49 -6.18
N THR A 109 9.01 -23.78 -6.48
CA THR A 109 8.55 -24.38 -7.74
C THR A 109 7.03 -24.38 -7.88
N GLU A 110 6.30 -24.39 -6.77
CA GLU A 110 4.84 -24.41 -6.82
C GLU A 110 4.30 -23.03 -7.17
N THR A 111 4.81 -21.98 -6.52
CA THR A 111 4.44 -20.60 -6.85
C THR A 111 4.86 -20.24 -8.28
N VAL A 112 6.05 -20.66 -8.72
CA VAL A 112 6.50 -20.46 -10.11
C VAL A 112 5.58 -21.19 -11.08
N ALA A 113 5.28 -22.48 -10.86
CA ALA A 113 4.39 -23.25 -11.75
C ALA A 113 2.97 -22.66 -11.83
N ARG A 114 2.41 -22.19 -10.70
CA ARG A 114 1.11 -21.49 -10.65
C ARG A 114 1.10 -20.23 -11.49
N ASN A 115 2.18 -19.45 -11.45
CA ASN A 115 2.33 -18.24 -12.25
C ASN A 115 2.53 -18.56 -13.74
N THR A 116 3.45 -19.46 -14.08
CA THR A 116 3.76 -19.81 -15.48
C THR A 116 2.60 -20.48 -16.20
N LEU A 117 1.75 -21.24 -15.49
CA LEU A 117 0.50 -21.78 -16.04
C LEU A 117 -0.68 -20.82 -15.95
N CYS A 118 -0.44 -19.54 -15.63
CA CYS A 118 -1.46 -18.51 -15.54
C CYS A 118 -2.65 -18.92 -14.65
N GLY A 119 -2.44 -19.66 -13.56
CA GLY A 119 -3.52 -20.09 -12.66
C GLY A 119 -4.20 -21.41 -13.01
N MET A 120 -3.79 -22.10 -14.08
CA MET A 120 -4.33 -23.43 -14.43
C MET A 120 -3.73 -24.58 -13.63
N PHE A 121 -2.65 -24.33 -12.88
CA PHE A 121 -1.88 -25.36 -12.17
C PHE A 121 -2.73 -26.28 -11.29
N ASP A 122 -3.76 -25.76 -10.61
CA ASP A 122 -4.63 -26.58 -9.77
C ASP A 122 -5.58 -27.48 -10.57
N ALA A 123 -5.94 -27.07 -11.78
CA ALA A 123 -6.83 -27.81 -12.67
C ALA A 123 -6.10 -28.90 -13.48
N VAL A 124 -4.77 -28.83 -13.59
CA VAL A 124 -3.97 -29.82 -14.32
C VAL A 124 -3.86 -31.12 -13.50
N ARG A 125 -4.11 -32.26 -14.17
CA ARG A 125 -4.08 -33.60 -13.57
C ARG A 125 -2.66 -34.10 -13.27
N ASP A 126 -1.73 -33.94 -14.21
CA ASP A 126 -0.32 -34.28 -14.01
C ASP A 126 0.54 -33.00 -13.97
N ARG A 127 1.08 -32.71 -12.80
CA ARG A 127 1.84 -31.48 -12.52
C ARG A 127 3.35 -31.72 -12.53
N ARG A 128 3.80 -32.96 -12.76
CA ARG A 128 5.22 -33.32 -12.64
C ARG A 128 6.07 -32.59 -13.66
N SER A 129 5.60 -32.49 -14.90
CA SER A 129 6.24 -31.73 -15.97
C SER A 129 6.33 -30.25 -15.63
N ASP A 130 5.25 -29.68 -15.08
CA ASP A 130 5.17 -28.25 -14.77
C ASP A 130 6.08 -27.88 -13.60
N LEU A 131 6.12 -28.72 -12.57
CA LEU A 131 7.04 -28.57 -11.44
C LEU A 131 8.50 -28.73 -11.90
N ALA A 132 8.79 -29.65 -12.81
CA ALA A 132 10.14 -29.81 -13.38
C ALA A 132 10.55 -28.58 -14.20
N LEU A 133 9.63 -28.02 -15.00
CA LEU A 133 9.85 -26.79 -15.74
C LEU A 133 10.09 -25.60 -14.80
N ALA A 134 9.29 -25.48 -13.74
CA ALA A 134 9.46 -24.45 -12.71
C ALA A 134 10.80 -24.55 -11.97
N ARG A 135 11.27 -25.78 -11.70
CA ARG A 135 12.62 -26.03 -11.17
C ARG A 135 13.69 -25.53 -12.12
N LEU A 136 13.61 -25.91 -13.39
CA LEU A 136 14.58 -25.51 -14.40
C LEU A 136 14.62 -23.98 -14.58
N ALA A 137 13.46 -23.32 -14.59
CA ALA A 137 13.35 -21.87 -14.65
C ALA A 137 14.00 -21.19 -13.43
N SER A 138 13.72 -21.70 -12.23
CA SER A 138 14.33 -21.19 -10.99
C SER A 138 15.85 -21.40 -10.96
N ASP A 139 16.33 -22.55 -11.39
CA ASP A 139 17.77 -22.84 -11.47
C ASP A 139 18.48 -21.99 -12.51
N ALA A 140 17.86 -21.79 -13.68
CA ALA A 140 18.39 -20.89 -14.71
C ALA A 140 18.45 -19.44 -14.20
N PHE A 141 17.41 -18.99 -13.50
CA PHE A 141 17.38 -17.68 -12.87
C PHE A 141 18.49 -17.54 -11.83
N ARG A 142 18.62 -18.50 -10.89
CA ARG A 142 19.63 -18.50 -9.82
C ARG A 142 21.07 -18.58 -10.32
N LYS A 143 21.29 -19.19 -11.48
CA LYS A 143 22.60 -19.19 -12.17
C LYS A 143 23.00 -17.80 -12.67
N GLN A 144 22.03 -17.00 -13.12
CA GLN A 144 22.27 -15.66 -13.64
C GLN A 144 22.23 -14.60 -12.52
N PHE A 145 21.26 -14.70 -11.63
CA PHE A 145 20.94 -13.73 -10.60
C PHE A 145 20.65 -14.39 -9.26
N SER A 146 21.31 -13.93 -8.20
CA SER A 146 21.04 -14.36 -6.83
C SER A 146 19.78 -13.71 -6.25
N ARG A 147 19.43 -12.52 -6.74
CA ARG A 147 18.26 -11.74 -6.33
C ARG A 147 17.84 -10.81 -7.46
N ALA A 148 16.54 -10.55 -7.55
CA ALA A 148 16.01 -9.44 -8.35
C ALA A 148 14.98 -8.64 -7.55
N GLU A 149 15.00 -7.33 -7.77
CA GLU A 149 14.12 -6.37 -7.12
C GLU A 149 13.54 -5.42 -8.17
N VAL A 150 12.22 -5.33 -8.25
CA VAL A 150 11.54 -4.42 -9.16
C VAL A 150 11.68 -2.98 -8.64
N LEU A 151 12.31 -2.12 -9.43
CA LEU A 151 12.48 -0.71 -9.10
C LEU A 151 11.23 0.06 -9.49
N THR A 152 10.93 0.10 -10.79
CA THR A 152 9.86 0.89 -11.39
C THR A 152 9.04 0.07 -12.37
N ILE A 153 7.75 0.40 -12.47
CA ILE A 153 6.92 -0.01 -13.59
C ILE A 153 7.00 1.12 -14.60
N ASP A 154 7.55 0.83 -15.78
CA ASP A 154 7.82 1.85 -16.78
C ASP A 154 6.61 2.04 -17.70
N LYS A 155 5.91 0.95 -18.04
CA LYS A 155 4.68 1.01 -18.84
C LYS A 155 3.82 -0.23 -18.69
N ILE A 156 2.52 -0.02 -18.60
CA ILE A 156 1.51 -1.09 -18.69
C ILE A 156 0.76 -0.94 -20.01
N VAL A 157 0.72 -2.01 -20.80
CA VAL A 157 -0.04 -2.11 -22.05
C VAL A 157 -1.10 -3.19 -21.87
N LEU A 158 -2.36 -2.80 -21.75
CA LEU A 158 -3.45 -3.76 -21.67
C LEU A 158 -3.69 -4.39 -23.04
N SER A 159 -3.61 -5.71 -23.13
CA SER A 159 -4.03 -6.46 -24.31
C SER A 159 -5.50 -6.86 -24.24
N SER A 160 -6.04 -7.02 -23.02
CA SER A 160 -7.45 -7.25 -22.77
C SER A 160 -7.87 -6.78 -21.36
N THR A 161 -9.14 -6.97 -21.00
CA THR A 161 -9.64 -6.71 -19.64
C THR A 161 -9.01 -7.62 -18.58
N TYR A 162 -8.41 -8.74 -18.98
CA TYR A 162 -7.81 -9.74 -18.08
C TYR A 162 -6.32 -9.97 -18.35
N GLN A 163 -5.72 -9.29 -19.32
CA GLN A 163 -4.33 -9.46 -19.67
C GLN A 163 -3.65 -8.13 -19.94
N ALA A 164 -2.41 -7.99 -19.45
CA ALA A 164 -1.56 -6.85 -19.74
C ALA A 164 -0.11 -7.28 -19.90
N GLN A 165 0.64 -6.50 -20.67
CA GLN A 165 2.09 -6.54 -20.74
C GLN A 165 2.65 -5.39 -19.92
N VAL A 166 3.60 -5.69 -19.05
CA VAL A 166 4.21 -4.74 -18.14
C VAL A 166 5.69 -4.66 -18.45
N LEU A 167 6.13 -3.49 -18.89
CA LEU A 167 7.55 -3.13 -18.96
C LEU A 167 7.97 -2.60 -17.60
N PHE A 168 9.04 -3.15 -17.05
CA PHE A 168 9.56 -2.74 -15.75
C PHE A 168 11.08 -2.74 -15.75
N THR A 169 11.64 -1.88 -14.91
CA THR A 169 13.05 -1.84 -14.61
C THR A 169 13.28 -2.54 -13.27
N MET A 170 14.23 -3.45 -13.24
CA MET A 170 14.59 -4.22 -12.04
C MET A 170 16.08 -4.13 -11.77
N ARG A 171 16.42 -4.14 -10.48
CA ARG A 171 17.78 -4.31 -10.00
C ARG A 171 18.08 -5.79 -9.84
N VAL A 172 19.16 -6.26 -10.44
CA VAL A 172 19.58 -7.65 -10.34
C VAL A 172 20.92 -7.77 -9.63
N ALA A 173 21.03 -8.74 -8.73
CA ALA A 173 22.30 -9.08 -8.08
C ALA A 173 22.89 -10.29 -8.81
N PRO A 174 23.97 -10.14 -9.60
CA PRO A 174 24.57 -11.27 -10.31
C PRO A 174 25.08 -12.31 -9.32
N THR A 175 24.97 -13.59 -9.69
CA THR A 175 25.62 -14.66 -8.93
C THR A 175 27.15 -14.56 -9.13
N ALA A 176 27.94 -14.81 -8.07
CA ALA A 176 29.40 -14.70 -8.13
C ALA A 176 29.97 -15.51 -9.33
N GLY A 177 30.72 -14.85 -10.21
CA GLY A 177 31.27 -15.45 -11.44
C GLY A 177 30.42 -15.23 -12.70
N ALA A 178 29.19 -14.72 -12.60
CA ALA A 178 28.44 -14.23 -13.75
C ALA A 178 29.07 -12.91 -14.23
N ARG A 179 29.35 -12.79 -15.55
CA ARG A 179 29.84 -11.53 -16.15
C ARG A 179 28.85 -10.42 -15.81
N SER A 180 29.38 -9.31 -15.29
CA SER A 180 28.67 -8.12 -14.83
C SER A 180 27.32 -7.90 -15.50
N ALA A 181 26.25 -8.42 -14.87
CA ALA A 181 24.93 -7.90 -15.13
C ALA A 181 24.95 -6.44 -14.69
N ARG A 182 24.50 -5.54 -15.55
CA ARG A 182 24.38 -4.13 -15.18
C ARG A 182 23.44 -4.09 -13.97
N GLY A 183 23.72 -3.19 -13.02
CA GLY A 183 22.98 -3.16 -11.76
C GLY A 183 21.46 -3.08 -11.97
N GLU A 184 21.04 -2.48 -13.09
CA GLU A 184 19.65 -2.37 -13.51
C GLU A 184 19.47 -2.99 -14.91
N GLU A 185 18.41 -3.77 -15.06
CA GLU A 185 18.02 -4.44 -16.29
C GLU A 185 16.52 -4.19 -16.54
N GLN A 186 16.14 -4.10 -17.80
CA GLN A 186 14.72 -4.00 -18.18
C GLN A 186 14.16 -5.37 -18.53
N ALA A 187 12.89 -5.57 -18.19
CA ALA A 187 12.18 -6.80 -18.50
C ALA A 187 10.72 -6.53 -18.84
N ILE A 188 10.13 -7.48 -19.57
CA ILE A 188 8.70 -7.49 -19.89
C ILE A 188 8.08 -8.70 -19.21
N ALA A 189 7.03 -8.46 -18.45
CA ALA A 189 6.18 -9.51 -17.88
C ALA A 189 4.81 -9.47 -18.56
N GLN A 190 4.29 -10.64 -18.94
CA GLN A 190 2.89 -10.79 -19.28
C GLN A 190 2.15 -11.19 -18.00
N VAL A 191 1.22 -10.33 -17.59
CA VAL A 191 0.38 -10.55 -16.42
C VAL A 191 -1.05 -10.86 -16.83
N LEU A 192 -1.65 -11.82 -16.14
CA LEU A 192 -3.03 -12.22 -16.31
C LEU A 192 -3.77 -12.07 -14.99
N ARG A 193 -4.99 -11.55 -15.06
CA ARG A 193 -5.88 -11.43 -13.91
C ARG A 193 -6.77 -12.67 -13.83
N GLN A 194 -6.58 -13.45 -12.78
CA GLN A 194 -7.42 -14.60 -12.45
C GLN A 194 -7.79 -14.58 -10.97
N ASP A 195 -9.05 -14.84 -10.64
CA ASP A 195 -9.55 -14.89 -9.25
C ASP A 195 -9.17 -13.66 -8.42
N ASN A 196 -9.20 -12.48 -9.07
CA ASN A 196 -8.82 -11.19 -8.49
C ASN A 196 -7.34 -11.11 -8.04
N GLN A 197 -6.49 -11.98 -8.58
CA GLN A 197 -5.03 -11.98 -8.42
C GLN A 197 -4.36 -11.70 -9.77
N LEU A 198 -3.21 -11.03 -9.74
CA LEU A 198 -2.35 -10.87 -10.91
C LEU A 198 -1.29 -11.97 -10.89
N LEU A 199 -1.25 -12.77 -11.95
CA LEU A 199 -0.31 -13.87 -12.15
C LEU A 199 0.63 -13.54 -13.29
N VAL A 200 1.92 -13.85 -13.13
CA VAL A 200 2.93 -13.63 -14.16
C VAL A 200 3.03 -14.87 -15.05
N CYS A 201 2.38 -14.81 -16.20
CA CYS A 201 2.32 -15.88 -17.18
C CYS A 201 3.65 -16.10 -17.92
N SER A 202 4.32 -15.00 -18.26
CA SER A 202 5.58 -15.03 -18.97
C SER A 202 6.47 -13.89 -18.53
N TYR A 203 7.77 -14.12 -18.61
CA TYR A 203 8.79 -13.17 -18.20
C TYR A 203 9.95 -13.26 -19.19
N LEU A 204 10.36 -12.10 -19.71
CA LEU A 204 11.47 -11.97 -20.64
C LEU A 204 12.37 -10.80 -20.23
N LEU A 205 13.65 -11.08 -19.98
CA LEU A 205 14.64 -10.02 -19.83
C LEU A 205 14.92 -9.38 -21.19
N ARG A 206 14.91 -8.05 -21.22
CA ARG A 206 15.55 -7.29 -22.29
C ARG A 206 16.97 -6.97 -21.86
N THR A 207 17.86 -7.95 -22.03
CA THR A 207 19.29 -7.66 -21.99
C THR A 207 19.58 -6.74 -23.18
N THR A 208 20.13 -5.55 -22.94
CA THR A 208 20.65 -4.73 -24.05
C THR A 208 21.84 -5.48 -24.65
N ALA A 209 21.58 -6.31 -25.66
CA ALA A 209 22.64 -6.85 -26.50
C ALA A 209 23.29 -5.64 -27.18
N GLN A 210 24.50 -5.29 -26.74
CA GLN A 210 25.37 -4.44 -27.52
C GLN A 210 25.75 -5.26 -28.75
N TYR A 211 25.13 -4.94 -29.88
CA TYR A 211 25.60 -5.35 -31.20
C TYR A 211 26.88 -4.60 -31.54
#